data_AF-A0A3P7LU17-F1
#
_entry.id   AF-A0A3P7LU17-F1
#
_cell.length_a   1.000
_cell.length_b   1.000
_cell.length_c   1.000
_cell.angle_alpha   90.00
_cell.angle_beta   90.00
_cell.angle_gamma   90.00
#
_symmetry.space_group_name_H-M   'P 1'
#
loop_
_entity.id
_entity.type
_entity.pdbx_description
1 polymer ?
#
loop_
_entity_poly.entity_id
_entity_poly.type
_entity_poly.pdbx_seq_one_letter_code
_entity_poly.pdbx_strand_id
1 'polypeptide(L)' 'MAYYDLNPLIINYYYLIFVVVSVSANSLLIFLVRYRSPDSVQTFKILLINTAVNQIIATLVEGFLQARYVVVSIW' A
#
# COMPACT_ATOMS: atom_id res chain seq x y z
N MET A 1 37.71 0.67 3.57
CA MET A 1 36.47 1.18 2.95
C MET A 1 35.31 0.60 3.74
N ALA A 2 34.57 1.44 4.48
CA ALA A 2 33.39 0.99 5.20
C ALA A 2 32.37 0.49 4.17
N TYR A 3 31.98 -0.77 4.27
CA TYR A 3 30.86 -1.32 3.51
C TYR A 3 29.62 -0.57 4.02
N TYR A 4 29.17 0.46 3.30
CA TYR A 4 27.89 1.08 3.60
C TYR A 4 26.84 -0.01 3.41
N ASP A 5 26.17 -0.39 4.51
CA ASP A 5 25.08 -1.34 4.45
C ASP A 5 23.88 -0.61 3.81
N LEU A 6 23.82 -0.68 2.48
CA LEU A 6 22.79 -0.04 1.66
C LEU A 6 21.44 -0.76 1.77
N ASN A 7 21.41 -1.97 2.33
CA ASN A 7 20.20 -2.78 2.46
C ASN A 7 19.06 -2.06 3.20
N PRO A 8 19.22 -1.50 4.41
CA PRO A 8 18.13 -0.79 5.09
C PRO A 8 17.62 0.41 4.30
N LEU A 9 18.51 1.10 3.57
CA LEU A 9 18.17 2.26 2.75
C LEU A 9 17.33 1.87 1.53
N ILE A 10 17.73 0.79 0.84
CA ILE A 10 17.01 0.23 -0.31
C ILE A 10 15.63 -0.29 0.13
N ILE A 11 15.57 -1.02 1.25
CA ILE A 11 14.32 -1.57 1.79
C ILE A 11 13.35 -0.44 2.17
N ASN A 12 13.82 0.62 2.83
CA ASN A 12 12.96 1.75 3.18
C ASN A 12 12.39 2.45 1.93
N TYR A 13 13.22 2.65 0.90
CA TYR A 13 12.78 3.30 -0.33
C TYR A 13 11.76 2.45 -1.10
N TYR A 14 11.98 1.13 -1.19
CA TYR A 14 11.06 0.19 -1.81
C TYR A 14 9.66 0.26 -1.19
N TYR A 15 9.58 0.22 0.14
CA TYR A 15 8.30 0.23 0.81
C TYR A 15 7.60 1.59 0.77
N LEU A 16 8.34 2.70 0.79
CA LEU A 16 7.76 4.02 0.58
C LEU A 16 7.04 4.09 -0.78
N ILE A 17 7.71 3.61 -1.84
CA ILE A 17 7.11 3.52 -3.17
C ILE A 17 5.90 2.57 -3.15
N PHE A 18 6.04 1.40 -2.53
CA PHE A 18 4.97 0.41 -2.43
C PHE A 18 3.70 0.99 -1.79
N VAL A 19 3.84 1.71 -0.66
CA VAL A 19 2.70 2.35 0.03
C VAL A 19 2.03 3.39 -0.88
N VAL A 20 2.82 4.26 -1.53
CA VAL A 20 2.27 5.29 -2.42
C VAL A 20 1.54 4.67 -3.61
N VAL A 21 2.13 3.68 -4.26
CA VAL A 21 1.54 2.99 -5.41
C VAL A 21 0.29 2.21 -5.00
N SER A 22 0.33 1.50 -3.88
CA SER A 22 -0.81 0.71 -3.39
C SER A 22 -2.01 1.60 -3.03
N VAL A 23 -1.78 2.67 -2.28
CA VAL A 23 -2.86 3.60 -1.88
C VAL A 23 -3.47 4.29 -3.10
N SER A 24 -2.64 4.74 -4.04
CA SER A 24 -3.11 5.41 -5.26
C SER A 24 -3.87 4.45 -6.18
N ALA A 25 -3.37 3.23 -6.40
CA ALA A 25 -4.04 2.22 -7.22
C ALA A 25 -5.39 1.78 -6.62
N ASN A 26 -5.44 1.54 -5.30
CA ASN A 26 -6.68 1.17 -4.62
C ASN A 26 -7.69 2.33 -4.60
N SER A 27 -7.22 3.57 -4.43
CA SER A 27 -8.08 4.76 -4.55
C SER A 27 -8.65 4.92 -5.97
N LEU A 28 -7.82 4.68 -7.00
CA LEU A 28 -8.26 4.68 -8.40
C LEU A 28 -9.27 3.56 -8.67
N LEU A 29 -9.07 2.37 -8.10
CA LEU A 29 -10.02 1.26 -8.20
C LEU A 29 -11.39 1.68 -7.62
N ILE A 30 -11.40 2.27 -6.43
CA ILE A 30 -12.65 2.77 -5.81
C ILE A 30 -13.31 3.83 -6.71
N PHE A 31 -12.53 4.76 -7.28
CA PHE A 31 -13.04 5.77 -8.20
C PHE A 31 -13.68 5.14 -9.44
N LEU A 32 -12.98 4.23 -10.12
CA LEU A 32 -13.49 3.54 -11.31
C LEU A 32 -14.76 2.73 -11.00
N VAL A 33 -14.76 2.02 -9.87
CA VAL A 33 -15.91 1.24 -9.41
C VAL A 33 -17.09 2.15 -9.05
N ARG A 34 -16.84 3.37 -8.54
CA ARG A 34 -17.91 4.31 -8.18
C ARG A 34 -18.53 4.96 -9.42
N TYR A 35 -17.71 5.47 -10.33
CA TYR A 35 -18.16 6.34 -11.43
C TYR A 35 -18.38 5.64 -12.77
N ARG A 36 -17.75 4.47 -13.01
CA ARG A 36 -17.75 3.82 -14.34
C ARG A 36 -18.31 2.40 -14.34
N SER A 37 -18.85 1.90 -13.23
CA SER A 37 -19.33 0.51 -13.16
C SER A 37 -20.63 0.30 -13.96
N PRO A 38 -20.64 -0.57 -14.98
CA PRO A 38 -21.87 -1.05 -15.62
C PRO A 38 -22.64 -2.02 -14.69
N ASP A 39 -23.92 -2.25 -14.99
CA ASP A 39 -24.83 -3.01 -14.12
C ASP A 39 -24.35 -4.43 -13.79
N SER A 40 -23.53 -5.06 -14.64
CA SER A 40 -22.98 -6.40 -14.38
C SER A 40 -21.97 -6.43 -13.21
N VAL A 41 -21.41 -5.29 -12.81
CA VAL A 41 -20.42 -5.20 -11.73
C VAL A 41 -21.09 -4.76 -10.41
N GLN A 42 -22.39 -4.45 -10.39
CA GLN A 42 -23.07 -4.00 -9.17
C GLN A 42 -22.99 -5.02 -8.03
N THR A 43 -23.12 -6.31 -8.32
CA THR A 43 -22.99 -7.39 -7.32
C THR A 43 -21.56 -7.49 -6.79
N PHE A 44 -20.55 -7.25 -7.64
CA PHE A 44 -19.14 -7.27 -7.26
C PHE A 44 -18.63 -5.94 -6.70
N LYS A 45 -19.36 -4.84 -6.88
CA LYS A 45 -19.00 -3.48 -6.48
C LYS A 45 -18.71 -3.39 -4.99
N ILE A 46 -19.56 -4.02 -4.18
CA ILE A 46 -19.40 -4.06 -2.72
C ILE A 46 -18.13 -4.82 -2.36
N LEU A 47 -17.91 -6.01 -2.96
CA LEU A 47 -16.71 -6.81 -2.73
C LEU A 47 -15.44 -6.06 -3.13
N LEU A 48 -15.42 -5.43 -4.32
CA LEU A 48 -14.29 -4.68 -4.85
C LEU A 48 -13.93 -3.47 -3.97
N ILE A 49 -14.93 -2.70 -3.52
CA ILE A 49 -14.70 -1.59 -2.59
C ILE A 49 -14.17 -2.12 -1.26
N ASN A 50 -14.75 -3.19 -0.73
CA ASN A 50 -14.34 -3.75 0.55
C ASN A 50 -12.90 -4.30 0.49
N THR A 51 -12.54 -4.98 -0.60
CA THR A 51 -11.17 -5.43 -0.87
C THR A 51 -10.20 -4.25 -0.99
N ALA A 52 -10.55 -3.19 -1.73
CA ALA A 52 -9.69 -2.02 -1.89
C ALA A 52 -9.45 -1.29 -0.56
N VAL A 53 -10.50 -1.14 0.26
CA VAL A 53 -10.38 -0.56 1.60
C VAL A 53 -9.49 -1.42 2.48
N ASN A 54 -9.67 -2.75 2.48
CA ASN A 54 -8.80 -3.65 3.23
C ASN A 54 -7.33 -3.58 2.78
N GLN A 55 -7.08 -3.44 1.47
CA GLN A 55 -5.71 -3.28 0.95
C GLN A 55 -5.08 -1.95 1.38
N ILE A 56 -5.85 -0.85 1.41
CA ILE A 56 -5.38 0.44 1.93
C ILE A 56 -5.02 0.33 3.42
N ILE A 57 -5.90 -0.29 4.22
CA ILE A 57 -5.65 -0.46 5.66
C ILE A 57 -4.41 -1.33 5.89
N ALA A 58 -4.30 -2.47 5.19
CA ALA A 58 -3.17 -3.38 5.31
C ALA A 58 -1.85 -2.68 4.97
N THR A 59 -1.80 -1.97 3.83
CA THR A 59 -0.58 -1.26 3.42
C THR A 59 -0.19 -0.11 4.34
N LEU A 60 -1.15 0.58 4.95
CA LEU A 60 -0.86 1.57 5.98
C LEU A 60 -0.28 0.92 7.24
N VAL A 61 -0.87 -0.19 7.70
CA VAL A 61 -0.37 -0.95 8.87
C VAL A 61 1.05 -1.46 8.61
N GLU A 62 1.31 -2.03 7.43
CA GLU A 62 2.65 -2.48 7.02
C GLU A 62 3.66 -1.32 7.01
N GLY A 63 3.27 -0.15 6.47
CA GLY A 63 4.10 1.05 6.49
C GLY A 63 4.44 1.51 7.92
N PHE A 64 3.48 1.52 8.84
CA PHE A 64 3.73 1.87 10.25
C PHE A 64 4.60 0.84 10.97
N LEU A 65 4.38 -0.44 10.72
CA LEU A 65 5.21 -1.51 11.28
C LEU A 65 6.65 -1.39 10.81
N GLN A 66 6.86 -1.15 9.52
CA GLN A 66 8.20 -0.99 9.00
C GLN A 66 8.90 0.27 9.54
N ALA A 67 8.17 1.38 9.71
CA ALA A 67 8.72 2.56 10.38
C ALA A 67 9.24 2.22 11.79
N ARG A 68 8.56 1.31 12.51
CA ARG A 68 9.04 0.80 13.81
C ARG A 68 10.26 -0.12 13.67
N TYR A 69 10.28 -1.03 12.70
CA TYR A 69 11.43 -1.91 12.47
C TYR A 69 12.69 -1.15 12.08
N VAL A 70 12.58 -0.12 11.23
CA VAL A 70 13.71 0.74 10.85
C VAL A 70 14.25 1.49 12.07
N VAL A 71 13.39 2.01 12.94
CA VAL A 71 13.83 2.69 14.18
C VAL A 71 14.54 1.74 15.14
N VAL A 72 14.08 0.49 15.29
CA VAL A 72 14.72 -0.51 16.16
C VAL A 72 16.04 -1.03 15.58
N SER A 73 16.15 -1.15 14.26
CA SER A 73 17.37 -1.60 13.58
C SER A 73 18.53 -0.60 13.63
N ILE A 74 18.27 0.67 14.00
CA ILE A 74 19.26 1.74 14.06
C ILE A 74 19.87 1.88 15.48
N TRP A 75 19.31 1.20 16.48
CA TRP A 75 19.82 1.13 17.86
C TRP A 75 20.57 -0.17 18.12
#